data_AF-A0A7W6H8M6-F1
#
_entry.id   AF-A0A7W6H8M6-F1
#
_cell.length_a   1.000
_cell.length_b   1.000
_cell.length_c   1.000
_cell.angle_alpha   90.00
_cell.angle_beta   90.00
_cell.angle_gamma   90.00
#
_symmetry.space_group_name_H-M   'P 1'
#
loop_
_entity.id
_entity.type
_entity.pdbx_description
1 polymer ?
#
loop_
_entity_poly.entity_id
_entity_poly.type
_entity_poly.pdbx_seq_one_letter_code
_entity_poly.pdbx_strand_id
1 'polypeptide(L)'
;MAVPIAPIQKIGAATAVEVCGRVALSVDAQAYLTPSLSPQGFLTLLNGSGLLTDAVRFLAFALPVREGVWWACMAGSAVPGATSIDPDPAYRAAQDWVYETTDERRFLCLQAAESVQSATPGAYAALAAFWSGGSMAPLGLPEVLPDPVLAPTGIAASILLAVAAGNPERAASFFQDVIDRGIDIGNGGDGRQPVVSQFPSSRAFN
;
A
#
# COMPACT_ATOMS: atom_id res chain seq x y z
N MET A 1 -19.22 14.90 8.58
CA MET A 1 -17.84 15.35 8.83
C MET A 1 -16.97 14.12 8.92
N ALA A 2 -15.83 14.09 8.21
CA ALA A 2 -14.89 12.98 8.31
C ALA A 2 -14.30 12.89 9.72
N VAL A 3 -14.09 11.68 10.21
CA VAL A 3 -13.45 11.45 11.53
C VAL A 3 -11.97 11.80 11.40
N PRO A 4 -11.42 12.71 12.24
CA PRO A 4 -10.01 13.04 12.20
C PRO A 4 -9.12 11.83 12.48
N ILE A 5 -8.15 11.58 11.60
CA ILE A 5 -7.13 10.54 11.79
C ILE A 5 -6.08 11.07 12.77
N ALA A 6 -5.79 10.30 13.83
CA ALA A 6 -4.74 10.63 14.78
C ALA A 6 -3.34 10.60 14.11
N PRO A 7 -2.33 11.29 14.68
CA PRO A 7 -0.97 11.24 14.17
C PRO A 7 -0.46 9.81 13.93
N ILE A 8 -0.07 9.52 12.69
CA ILE A 8 0.49 8.22 12.29
C ILE A 8 1.98 8.22 12.62
N GLN A 9 2.38 7.38 13.57
CA GLN A 9 3.69 7.45 14.23
C GLN A 9 4.89 7.29 13.30
N LYS A 10 4.78 6.44 12.27
CA LYS A 10 5.90 6.13 11.35
C LYS A 10 6.01 7.07 10.16
N ILE A 11 5.12 8.05 10.00
CA ILE A 11 5.26 9.07 8.96
C ILE A 11 6.26 10.13 9.44
N GLY A 12 7.41 10.20 8.77
CA GLY A 12 8.49 11.13 9.14
C GLY A 12 8.31 12.56 8.60
N ALA A 13 7.44 12.76 7.61
CA ALA A 13 7.18 14.07 7.02
C ALA A 13 6.39 14.97 7.98
N ALA A 14 6.78 16.23 8.09
CA ALA A 14 6.08 17.21 8.93
C ALA A 14 4.81 17.73 8.25
N THR A 15 4.81 17.78 6.92
CA THR A 15 3.71 18.31 6.11
C THR A 15 3.33 17.36 4.97
N ALA A 16 2.09 17.45 4.50
CA ALA A 16 1.64 16.69 3.35
C ALA A 16 2.38 17.09 2.05
N VAL A 17 2.81 18.35 1.93
CA VAL A 17 3.55 18.85 0.75
C VAL A 17 4.90 18.14 0.59
N GLU A 18 5.61 17.86 1.69
CA GLU A 18 6.87 17.10 1.66
C GLU A 18 6.70 15.71 1.03
N VAL A 19 5.56 15.07 1.28
CA VAL A 19 5.23 13.77 0.67
C VAL A 19 4.81 13.96 -0.79
N CYS A 20 3.92 14.92 -1.06
CA CYS A 20 3.21 15.06 -2.34
C CYS A 20 4.10 15.49 -3.52
N GLY A 21 5.28 16.06 -3.27
CA GLY A 21 6.18 16.54 -4.33
C GLY A 21 6.59 15.48 -5.37
N ARG A 22 6.40 14.19 -5.06
CA ARG A 22 6.72 13.05 -5.94
C ARG A 22 5.52 12.15 -6.25
N VAL A 23 4.33 12.51 -5.77
CA VAL A 23 3.12 11.68 -5.88
C VAL A 23 2.28 12.19 -7.04
N ALA A 24 1.88 11.29 -7.93
CA ALA A 24 0.89 11.60 -8.97
C ALA A 24 -0.53 11.62 -8.39
N LEU A 25 -0.91 12.76 -7.78
CA LEU A 25 -2.25 13.00 -7.24
C LEU A 25 -3.17 13.67 -8.26
N SER A 26 -4.48 13.41 -8.17
CA SER A 26 -5.48 14.14 -8.96
C SER A 26 -5.50 15.65 -8.66
N VAL A 27 -6.05 16.45 -9.57
CA VAL A 27 -6.24 17.91 -9.36
C VAL A 27 -7.12 18.16 -8.13
N ASP A 28 -8.17 17.35 -7.94
CA ASP A 28 -9.07 17.45 -6.80
C ASP A 28 -8.36 17.18 -5.48
N ALA A 29 -7.46 16.19 -5.44
CA ALA A 29 -6.62 15.93 -4.27
C ALA A 29 -5.64 17.07 -4.01
N GLN A 30 -4.99 17.59 -5.06
CA GLN A 30 -4.04 18.71 -4.95
C GLN A 30 -4.71 19.99 -4.44
N ALA A 31 -5.99 20.21 -4.73
CA ALA A 31 -6.74 21.38 -4.26
C ALA A 31 -6.87 21.47 -2.73
N TYR A 32 -6.71 20.35 -2.00
CA TYR A 32 -6.71 20.34 -0.54
C TYR A 32 -5.34 20.69 0.07
N LEU A 33 -4.24 20.67 -0.70
CA LEU A 33 -2.91 20.88 -0.15
C LEU A 33 -2.71 22.34 0.29
N THR A 34 -2.23 22.49 1.51
CA THR A 34 -1.73 23.77 2.04
C THR A 34 -0.35 23.57 2.65
N PRO A 35 0.50 24.62 2.74
CA PRO A 35 1.87 24.49 3.24
C PRO A 35 2.00 23.93 4.66
N SER A 36 0.97 24.11 5.51
CA SER A 36 0.97 23.67 6.91
C SER A 36 0.11 22.43 7.17
N LEU A 37 -0.48 21.84 6.13
CA LEU A 37 -1.36 20.68 6.31
C LEU A 37 -0.52 19.46 6.73
N SER A 38 -0.86 18.86 7.86
CA SER A 38 -0.19 17.63 8.31
C SER A 38 -0.53 16.45 7.41
N PRO A 39 0.34 15.41 7.34
CA PRO A 39 0.04 14.21 6.56
C PRO A 39 -1.30 13.55 6.93
N GLN A 40 -1.65 13.49 8.22
CA GLN A 40 -2.88 12.87 8.69
C GLN A 40 -4.10 13.75 8.44
N GLY A 41 -3.94 15.07 8.51
CA GLY A 41 -4.97 16.02 8.10
C GLY A 41 -5.30 15.87 6.62
N PHE A 42 -4.27 15.74 5.77
CA PHE A 42 -4.48 15.50 4.33
C PHE A 42 -5.13 14.15 4.06
N LEU A 43 -4.66 13.07 4.68
CA LEU A 43 -5.30 11.74 4.55
C LEU A 43 -6.76 11.75 5.01
N THR A 44 -7.07 12.49 6.08
CA THR A 44 -8.46 12.70 6.57
C THR A 44 -9.33 13.36 5.51
N LEU A 45 -8.80 14.40 4.84
CA LEU A 45 -9.52 15.11 3.77
C LEU A 45 -9.73 14.21 2.54
N LEU A 46 -8.70 13.49 2.10
CA LEU A 46 -8.83 12.57 0.96
C LEU A 46 -9.87 11.48 1.23
N ASN A 47 -9.82 10.85 2.41
CA ASN A 47 -10.78 9.82 2.79
C ASN A 47 -12.21 10.39 2.92
N GLY A 48 -12.34 11.54 3.61
CA GLY A 48 -13.61 12.23 3.82
C GLY A 48 -14.30 12.70 2.54
N SER A 49 -13.52 13.02 1.51
CA SER A 49 -13.99 13.47 0.20
C SER A 49 -14.13 12.34 -0.82
N GLY A 50 -13.93 11.08 -0.42
CA GLY A 50 -14.06 9.92 -1.32
C GLY A 50 -12.93 9.80 -2.36
N LEU A 51 -11.83 10.54 -2.19
CA LEU A 51 -10.64 10.48 -3.06
C LEU A 51 -9.75 9.29 -2.66
N LEU A 52 -10.32 8.09 -2.65
CA LEU A 52 -9.73 6.89 -2.03
C LEU A 52 -8.48 6.40 -2.77
N THR A 53 -8.42 6.55 -4.10
CA THR A 53 -7.22 6.23 -4.89
C THR A 53 -6.06 7.16 -4.55
N ASP A 54 -6.34 8.46 -4.38
CA ASP A 54 -5.33 9.44 -3.97
C ASP A 54 -4.90 9.22 -2.52
N ALA A 55 -5.81 8.79 -1.63
CA ALA A 55 -5.48 8.41 -0.26
C ALA A 55 -4.48 7.23 -0.24
N VAL A 56 -4.70 6.20 -1.06
CA VAL A 56 -3.77 5.07 -1.20
C VAL A 56 -2.41 5.52 -1.71
N ARG A 57 -2.38 6.31 -2.79
CA ARG A 57 -1.13 6.84 -3.37
C ARG A 57 -0.37 7.69 -2.36
N PHE A 58 -1.05 8.63 -1.70
CA PHE A 58 -0.44 9.48 -0.69
C PHE A 58 0.17 8.65 0.44
N LEU A 59 -0.59 7.70 0.99
CA LEU A 59 -0.12 6.89 2.11
C LEU A 59 1.06 5.98 1.71
N ALA A 60 1.08 5.47 0.48
CA ALA A 60 2.19 4.67 -0.03
C ALA A 60 3.52 5.44 -0.08
N PHE A 61 3.47 6.75 -0.37
CA PHE A 61 4.63 7.63 -0.34
C PHE A 61 4.96 8.17 1.06
N ALA A 62 3.98 8.19 1.97
CA ALA A 62 4.17 8.70 3.33
C ALA A 62 4.77 7.66 4.29
N LEU A 63 4.45 6.37 4.10
CA LEU A 63 4.96 5.29 4.93
C LEU A 63 6.42 4.93 4.58
N PRO A 64 7.22 4.45 5.55
CA PRO A 64 8.48 3.82 5.22
C PRO A 64 8.26 2.60 4.30
N VAL A 65 9.18 2.36 3.38
CA VAL A 65 9.00 1.37 2.30
C VAL A 65 8.70 -0.04 2.84
N ARG A 66 9.36 -0.46 3.92
CA ARG A 66 9.12 -1.77 4.54
C ARG A 66 7.67 -1.94 4.98
N GLU A 67 7.14 -0.96 5.70
CA GLU A 67 5.74 -0.89 6.13
C GLU A 67 4.78 -0.83 4.94
N GLY A 68 5.11 -0.06 3.90
CA GLY A 68 4.30 0.00 2.68
C GLY A 68 4.23 -1.33 1.93
N VAL A 69 5.35 -2.07 1.82
CA VAL A 69 5.36 -3.41 1.22
C VAL A 69 4.54 -4.38 2.06
N TRP A 70 4.67 -4.35 3.39
CA TRP A 70 3.83 -5.16 4.27
C TRP A 70 2.34 -4.85 4.09
N TRP A 71 2.01 -3.57 3.97
CA TRP A 71 0.64 -3.11 3.70
C TRP A 71 0.11 -3.64 2.36
N ALA A 72 0.91 -3.60 1.30
CA ALA A 72 0.55 -4.20 0.01
C ALA A 72 0.27 -5.72 0.14
N CYS A 73 1.08 -6.46 0.89
CA CYS A 73 0.83 -7.87 1.18
C CYS A 73 -0.50 -8.10 1.92
N MET A 74 -0.81 -7.25 2.91
CA MET A 74 -2.07 -7.36 3.67
C MET A 74 -3.29 -6.99 2.83
N ALA A 75 -3.18 -6.04 1.90
CA ALA A 75 -4.25 -5.69 0.98
C ALA A 75 -4.64 -6.88 0.09
N GLY A 76 -3.65 -7.64 -0.41
CA GLY A 76 -3.89 -8.86 -1.18
C GLY A 76 -4.72 -9.91 -0.44
N SER A 77 -4.54 -10.05 0.88
CA SER A 77 -5.36 -10.95 1.71
C SER A 77 -6.72 -10.36 2.11
N ALA A 78 -6.84 -9.04 2.13
CA ALA A 78 -8.06 -8.36 2.55
C ALA A 78 -9.15 -8.33 1.47
N VAL A 79 -8.78 -8.45 0.19
CA VAL A 79 -9.71 -8.35 -0.95
C VAL A 79 -9.92 -9.73 -1.57
N PRO A 80 -11.09 -10.37 -1.37
CA PRO A 80 -11.43 -11.61 -2.06
C PRO A 80 -11.42 -11.40 -3.59
N GLY A 81 -10.71 -12.27 -4.31
CA GLY A 81 -10.55 -12.17 -5.76
C GLY A 81 -9.47 -11.16 -6.19
N ALA A 82 -8.62 -10.69 -5.28
CA ALA A 82 -7.53 -9.75 -5.60
C ALA A 82 -6.61 -10.23 -6.73
N THR A 83 -6.47 -11.53 -6.95
CA THR A 83 -5.56 -12.10 -7.94
C THR A 83 -6.21 -13.29 -8.63
N SER A 84 -5.86 -13.50 -9.90
CA SER A 84 -6.22 -14.69 -10.67
C SER A 84 -5.33 -15.89 -10.37
N ILE A 85 -4.21 -15.68 -9.66
CA ILE A 85 -3.24 -16.70 -9.26
C ILE A 85 -3.27 -16.84 -7.73
N ASP A 86 -3.68 -18.00 -7.22
CA ASP A 86 -3.78 -18.27 -5.78
C ASP A 86 -3.13 -19.62 -5.41
N PRO A 87 -2.10 -19.65 -4.54
CA PRO A 87 -1.44 -18.49 -3.95
C PRO A 87 -0.54 -17.75 -4.96
N ASP A 88 -0.55 -16.42 -4.92
CA ASP A 88 0.38 -15.58 -5.69
C ASP A 88 1.79 -15.66 -5.07
N PRO A 89 2.79 -16.23 -5.77
CA PRO A 89 4.14 -16.40 -5.24
C PRO A 89 4.85 -15.08 -4.95
N ALA A 90 4.49 -14.00 -5.64
CA ALA A 90 5.12 -12.70 -5.46
C ALA A 90 4.74 -12.05 -4.13
N TYR A 91 3.50 -12.26 -3.65
CA TYR A 91 3.16 -11.86 -2.28
C TYR A 91 3.99 -12.59 -1.24
N ARG A 92 4.26 -13.88 -1.44
CA ARG A 92 5.08 -14.65 -0.50
C ARG A 92 6.50 -14.11 -0.45
N ALA A 93 7.13 -13.87 -1.61
CA ALA A 93 8.47 -13.30 -1.67
C ALA A 93 8.55 -11.92 -0.99
N ALA A 94 7.56 -11.05 -1.21
CA ALA A 94 7.48 -9.74 -0.57
C ALA A 94 7.35 -9.84 0.96
N GLN A 95 6.52 -10.76 1.47
CA GLN A 95 6.42 -11.00 2.92
C GLN A 95 7.75 -11.49 3.50
N ASP A 96 8.38 -12.44 2.83
CA ASP A 96 9.68 -12.99 3.20
C ASP A 96 10.78 -11.90 3.25
N TRP A 97 10.74 -10.91 2.34
CA TRP A 97 11.60 -9.72 2.40
C TRP A 97 11.24 -8.75 3.54
N VAL A 98 9.96 -8.56 3.86
CA VAL A 98 9.55 -7.71 5.00
C VAL A 98 10.10 -8.26 6.33
N TYR A 99 10.15 -9.58 6.47
CA TYR A 99 10.73 -10.23 7.65
C TYR A 99 12.25 -10.08 7.72
N GLU A 100 12.93 -10.11 6.57
CA GLU A 100 14.38 -9.97 6.47
C GLU A 100 14.75 -9.15 5.22
N THR A 101 15.05 -7.86 5.41
CA THR A 101 15.23 -6.90 4.31
C THR A 101 16.64 -6.97 3.72
N THR A 102 17.03 -8.12 3.17
CA THR A 102 18.35 -8.33 2.53
C THR A 102 18.31 -8.13 1.02
N ASP A 103 19.49 -7.92 0.43
CA ASP A 103 19.65 -7.73 -1.00
C ASP A 103 19.25 -8.99 -1.79
N GLU A 104 19.64 -10.16 -1.29
CA GLU A 104 19.30 -11.45 -1.88
C GLU A 104 17.77 -11.61 -1.97
N ARG A 105 17.04 -11.21 -0.92
CA ARG A 105 15.57 -11.26 -0.90
C ARG A 105 14.94 -10.22 -1.82
N ARG A 106 15.57 -9.06 -2.06
CA ARG A 106 15.13 -8.13 -3.11
C ARG A 106 15.16 -8.78 -4.49
N PHE A 107 16.23 -9.49 -4.82
CA PHE A 107 16.34 -10.20 -6.11
C PHE A 107 15.42 -11.43 -6.21
N LEU A 108 15.11 -12.11 -5.10
CA LEU A 108 14.06 -13.13 -5.08
C LEU A 108 12.67 -12.54 -5.36
N CYS A 109 12.40 -11.32 -4.87
CA CYS A 109 11.17 -10.61 -5.21
C CYS A 109 11.07 -10.30 -6.71
N LEU A 110 12.17 -9.85 -7.35
CA LEU A 110 12.20 -9.65 -8.79
C LEU A 110 11.86 -10.94 -9.56
N GLN A 111 12.53 -12.05 -9.23
CA GLN A 111 12.27 -13.35 -9.85
C GLN A 111 10.81 -13.80 -9.67
N ALA A 112 10.24 -13.61 -8.48
CA ALA A 112 8.85 -13.95 -8.21
C ALA A 112 7.88 -13.09 -9.04
N ALA A 113 8.12 -11.78 -9.15
CA ALA A 113 7.33 -10.89 -10.00
C ALA A 113 7.43 -11.27 -11.49
N GLU A 114 8.61 -11.62 -11.98
CA GLU A 114 8.83 -12.08 -13.36
C GLU A 114 8.15 -13.42 -13.65
N SER A 115 8.10 -14.34 -12.68
CA SER A 115 7.44 -15.65 -12.83
C SER A 115 5.94 -15.55 -13.13
N VAL A 116 5.30 -14.46 -12.68
CA VAL A 116 3.90 -14.12 -12.97
C VAL A 116 3.78 -12.99 -13.99
N GLN A 117 4.84 -12.75 -14.77
CA GLN A 117 4.91 -11.74 -15.84
C GLN A 117 4.54 -10.32 -15.39
N SER A 118 4.77 -9.99 -14.11
CA SER A 118 4.36 -8.73 -13.51
C SER A 118 2.86 -8.41 -13.66
N ALA A 119 2.02 -9.45 -13.78
CA ALA A 119 0.61 -9.30 -14.12
C ALA A 119 -0.34 -9.31 -12.90
N THR A 120 0.17 -9.55 -11.69
CA THR A 120 -0.64 -9.66 -10.47
C THR A 120 -0.38 -8.51 -9.51
N PRO A 121 -1.32 -8.19 -8.59
CA PRO A 121 -1.06 -7.27 -7.49
C PRO A 121 0.16 -7.67 -6.64
N GLY A 122 0.37 -8.97 -6.40
CA GLY A 122 1.53 -9.45 -5.64
C GLY A 122 2.84 -9.15 -6.34
N ALA A 123 2.87 -9.16 -7.67
CA ALA A 123 4.05 -8.77 -8.43
C ALA A 123 4.49 -7.34 -8.13
N TYR A 124 3.55 -6.40 -7.98
CA TYR A 124 3.89 -5.00 -7.64
C TYR A 124 4.33 -4.84 -6.18
N ALA A 125 3.84 -5.67 -5.25
CA ALA A 125 4.38 -5.72 -3.89
C ALA A 125 5.85 -6.21 -3.89
N ALA A 126 6.13 -7.25 -4.69
CA ALA A 126 7.49 -7.78 -4.85
C ALA A 126 8.42 -6.79 -5.58
N LEU A 127 7.94 -6.14 -6.64
CA LEU A 127 8.71 -5.09 -7.33
C LEU A 127 9.00 -3.89 -6.41
N ALA A 128 8.05 -3.51 -5.56
CA ALA A 128 8.31 -2.48 -4.55
C ALA A 128 9.42 -2.87 -3.56
N ALA A 129 9.45 -4.13 -3.12
CA ALA A 129 10.55 -4.66 -2.32
C ALA A 129 11.88 -4.64 -3.09
N PHE A 130 11.87 -5.02 -4.37
CA PHE A 130 13.05 -4.93 -5.24
C PHE A 130 13.56 -3.49 -5.38
N TRP A 131 12.67 -2.51 -5.61
CA TRP A 131 13.03 -1.11 -5.77
C TRP A 131 13.31 -0.35 -4.46
N SER A 132 13.28 -1.04 -3.31
CA SER A 132 13.39 -0.40 -1.99
C SER A 132 14.76 0.23 -1.68
N GLY A 133 15.80 -0.11 -2.44
CA GLY A 133 17.16 0.38 -2.24
C GLY A 133 18.18 -0.51 -2.96
N GLY A 134 19.46 -0.37 -2.66
CA GLY A 134 20.55 -1.16 -3.25
C GLY A 134 20.67 -1.04 -4.78
N SER A 135 21.61 -1.77 -5.37
CA SER A 135 21.73 -1.84 -6.83
C SER A 135 20.62 -2.72 -7.42
N MET A 136 20.00 -2.29 -8.52
CA MET A 136 19.11 -3.10 -9.34
C MET A 136 19.87 -3.97 -10.36
N ALA A 137 21.15 -3.70 -10.58
CA ALA A 137 21.97 -4.49 -11.49
C ALA A 137 22.37 -5.83 -10.85
N PRO A 138 22.45 -6.92 -11.63
CA PRO A 138 23.04 -8.18 -11.18
C PRO A 138 24.40 -8.01 -10.51
N LEU A 139 24.72 -8.93 -9.58
CA LEU A 139 25.99 -8.91 -8.86
C LEU A 139 27.19 -8.87 -9.83
N GLY A 140 28.12 -7.96 -9.56
CA GLY A 140 29.34 -7.78 -10.36
C GLY A 140 29.20 -6.84 -11.56
N LEU A 141 28.01 -6.30 -11.82
CA LEU A 141 27.79 -5.25 -12.81
C LEU A 141 27.82 -3.85 -12.16
N PRO A 142 28.01 -2.77 -12.96
CA PRO A 142 27.95 -1.40 -12.45
C PRO A 142 26.65 -1.11 -11.71
N GLU A 143 26.75 -0.32 -10.64
CA GLU A 143 25.60 0.03 -9.80
C GLU A 143 24.52 0.79 -10.58
N VAL A 144 23.26 0.37 -10.37
CA VAL A 144 22.08 1.07 -10.87
C VAL A 144 21.11 1.25 -9.73
N LEU A 145 21.06 2.44 -9.13
CA LEU A 145 20.15 2.73 -8.02
C LEU A 145 18.71 2.92 -8.50
N PRO A 146 17.69 2.44 -7.76
CA PRO A 146 16.30 2.72 -8.08
C PRO A 146 15.99 4.20 -7.88
N ASP A 147 15.15 4.76 -8.74
CA ASP A 147 14.53 6.06 -8.45
C ASP A 147 13.68 5.91 -7.17
N PRO A 148 13.82 6.80 -6.17
CA PRO A 148 13.06 6.74 -4.93
C PRO A 148 11.54 6.70 -5.09
N VAL A 149 10.98 7.08 -6.24
CA VAL A 149 9.53 6.99 -6.50
C VAL A 149 9.05 5.59 -6.85
N LEU A 150 9.95 4.67 -7.24
CA LEU A 150 9.56 3.35 -7.75
C LEU A 150 8.92 2.47 -6.66
N ALA A 151 9.56 2.34 -5.51
CA ALA A 151 9.03 1.53 -4.40
C ALA A 151 7.62 1.98 -3.93
N PRO A 152 7.38 3.26 -3.59
CA PRO A 152 6.05 3.70 -3.19
C PRO A 152 5.02 3.64 -4.35
N THR A 153 5.46 3.80 -5.60
CA THR A 153 4.59 3.57 -6.77
C THR A 153 4.17 2.11 -6.87
N GLY A 154 5.09 1.16 -6.67
CA GLY A 154 4.80 -0.27 -6.65
C GLY A 154 3.83 -0.66 -5.52
N ILE A 155 4.02 -0.09 -4.33
CA ILE A 155 3.10 -0.27 -3.20
C ILE A 155 1.68 0.17 -3.57
N ALA A 156 1.54 1.40 -4.08
CA ALA A 156 0.24 1.92 -4.51
C ALA A 156 -0.37 1.06 -5.63
N ALA A 157 0.41 0.70 -6.64
CA ALA A 157 -0.05 -0.13 -7.75
C ALA A 157 -0.58 -1.50 -7.29
N SER A 158 0.15 -2.17 -6.38
CA SER A 158 -0.27 -3.44 -5.79
C SER A 158 -1.66 -3.34 -5.15
N ILE A 159 -1.86 -2.34 -4.28
CA ILE A 159 -3.11 -2.16 -3.54
C ILE A 159 -4.26 -1.78 -4.48
N LEU A 160 -4.02 -0.83 -5.39
CA LEU A 160 -5.05 -0.38 -6.34
C LEU A 160 -5.50 -1.50 -7.28
N LEU A 161 -4.56 -2.33 -7.76
CA LEU A 161 -4.89 -3.49 -8.60
C LEU A 161 -5.66 -4.55 -7.79
N ALA A 162 -5.28 -4.81 -6.53
CA ALA A 162 -6.01 -5.74 -5.66
C ALA A 162 -7.47 -5.30 -5.47
N VAL A 163 -7.69 -4.02 -5.15
CA VAL A 163 -9.05 -3.46 -4.99
C VAL A 163 -9.83 -3.52 -6.31
N ALA A 164 -9.20 -3.19 -7.43
CA ALA A 164 -9.84 -3.21 -8.76
C ALA A 164 -10.23 -4.62 -9.22
N ALA A 165 -9.48 -5.65 -8.82
CA ALA A 165 -9.80 -7.05 -9.13
C ALA A 165 -10.95 -7.61 -8.27
N GLY A 166 -11.22 -7.02 -7.12
CA GLY A 166 -12.33 -7.39 -6.24
C GLY A 166 -13.71 -7.05 -6.82
N ASN A 167 -14.77 -7.39 -6.07
CA ASN A 167 -16.14 -7.02 -6.45
C ASN A 167 -16.31 -5.48 -6.51
N PRO A 168 -16.67 -4.89 -7.66
CA PRO A 168 -16.79 -3.44 -7.82
C PRO A 168 -17.88 -2.82 -6.93
N GLU A 169 -18.97 -3.55 -6.64
CA GLU A 169 -20.02 -3.08 -5.71
C GLU A 169 -19.49 -2.89 -4.29
N ARG A 170 -18.39 -3.55 -3.94
CA ARG A 170 -17.72 -3.46 -2.64
C ARG A 170 -16.47 -2.59 -2.65
N ALA A 171 -16.10 -2.00 -3.78
CA ALA A 171 -14.84 -1.26 -3.94
C ALA A 171 -14.62 -0.21 -2.83
N ALA A 172 -15.64 0.57 -2.49
CA ALA A 172 -15.54 1.57 -1.42
C ALA A 172 -15.20 0.96 -0.05
N SER A 173 -15.77 -0.21 0.28
CA SER A 173 -15.44 -0.93 1.51
C SER A 173 -14.02 -1.51 1.47
N PHE A 174 -13.59 -2.06 0.34
CA PHE A 174 -12.21 -2.52 0.19
C PHE A 174 -11.20 -1.39 0.32
N PHE A 175 -11.48 -0.22 -0.27
CA PHE A 175 -10.64 0.95 -0.09
C PHE A 175 -10.54 1.37 1.38
N GLN A 176 -11.67 1.42 2.10
CA GLN A 176 -11.67 1.77 3.51
C GLN A 176 -10.85 0.74 4.32
N ASP A 177 -11.09 -0.55 4.10
CA ASP A 177 -10.38 -1.64 4.77
C ASP A 177 -8.85 -1.55 4.52
N VAL A 178 -8.41 -1.31 3.29
CA VAL A 178 -6.97 -1.20 3.01
C VAL A 178 -6.39 0.09 3.60
N ILE A 179 -7.09 1.22 3.57
CA ILE A 179 -6.62 2.47 4.19
C ILE A 179 -6.46 2.29 5.70
N ASP A 180 -7.44 1.68 6.37
CA ASP A 180 -7.40 1.43 7.81
C ASP A 180 -6.23 0.51 8.22
N ARG A 181 -5.92 -0.50 7.39
CA ARG A 181 -4.73 -1.34 7.58
C ARG A 181 -3.43 -0.57 7.40
N GLY A 182 -3.35 0.33 6.42
CA GLY A 182 -2.18 1.18 6.22
C GLY A 182 -1.94 2.11 7.41
N ILE A 183 -3.01 2.68 7.96
CA ILE A 183 -2.97 3.51 9.17
C ILE A 183 -2.52 2.69 10.39
N ASP A 184 -3.06 1.48 10.58
CA ASP A 184 -2.67 0.56 11.65
C ASP A 184 -1.18 0.22 11.60
N ILE A 185 -0.69 -0.19 10.43
CA ILE A 185 0.73 -0.52 10.19
C ILE A 185 1.63 0.71 10.44
N GLY A 186 1.20 1.88 10.00
CA GLY A 186 1.87 3.16 10.25
C GLY A 186 1.94 3.54 11.74
N ASN A 187 1.11 2.92 12.58
CA ASN A 187 1.11 3.07 14.04
C ASN A 187 1.75 1.88 14.78
N GLY A 188 2.40 0.96 14.06
CA GLY A 188 3.09 -0.19 14.65
C GLY A 188 2.23 -1.44 14.81
N GLY A 189 0.99 -1.43 14.32
CA GLY A 189 0.17 -2.64 14.17
C GLY A 189 0.66 -3.55 13.04
N ASP A 190 0.01 -4.71 12.90
CA ASP A 190 0.36 -5.70 11.87
C ASP A 190 -0.60 -5.67 10.67
N GLY A 191 -1.56 -4.75 10.65
CA GLY A 191 -2.54 -4.60 9.59
C GLY A 191 -3.54 -5.76 9.52
N ARG A 192 -3.55 -6.69 10.49
CA ARG A 192 -4.52 -7.79 10.57
C ARG A 192 -5.71 -7.33 11.41
N GLN A 193 -6.57 -6.52 10.80
CA GLN A 193 -7.81 -6.15 11.47
C GLN A 193 -8.78 -7.34 11.52
N PRO A 194 -9.49 -7.55 12.65
CA PRO A 194 -10.57 -8.53 12.70
C PRO A 194 -11.60 -8.17 11.64
N VAL A 195 -12.06 -9.17 10.89
CA VAL A 195 -13.14 -8.99 9.90
C VAL A 195 -14.34 -8.42 10.65
N VAL A 196 -14.66 -7.15 10.45
CA VAL A 196 -15.90 -6.57 10.98
C VAL A 196 -17.02 -7.24 10.19
N SER A 197 -17.66 -8.24 10.81
CA SER A 197 -18.90 -8.82 10.32
C SER A 197 -19.93 -7.71 10.13
N GLN A 198 -20.16 -7.29 8.89
CA GLN A 198 -21.23 -6.34 8.55
C GLN A 198 -22.62 -6.99 8.63
N PHE A 199 -22.73 -8.25 9.07
CA PHE A 199 -24.02 -8.88 9.33
C PHE A 199 -24.44 -8.62 10.79
N PRO A 200 -25.59 -7.95 11.03
CA PRO A 200 -26.21 -8.02 12.33
C PRO A 200 -26.53 -9.49 12.59
N SER A 201 -26.06 -10.03 13.72
CA SER A 201 -26.48 -11.34 14.19
C SER A 201 -28.00 -11.36 14.17
N SER A 202 -28.59 -12.16 13.27
CA SER A 202 -30.02 -12.43 13.32
C SER A 202 -30.27 -13.12 14.66
N ARG A 203 -30.69 -12.33 15.65
CA ARG A 203 -31.34 -12.90 16.83
C ARG A 203 -32.55 -13.65 16.29
N ALA A 204 -32.49 -14.97 16.39
CA ALA A 204 -33.62 -15.85 16.18
C ALA A 204 -34.80 -15.30 16.99
N PHE A 205 -35.87 -14.94 16.28
CA PHE A 205 -37.17 -14.81 16.89
C PHE A 205 -37.76 -16.21 17.01
N ASN A 206 -38.08 -16.56 18.26
CA ASN A 206 -38.83 -17.72 18.78
C ASN A 206 -38.13 -19.08 18.77
#